data_AF-A0AAN6SUS0-F1
#
_entry.id   AF-A0AAN6SUS0-F1
#
_cell.length_a   1.000
_cell.length_b   1.000
_cell.length_c   1.000
_cell.angle_alpha   90.00
_cell.angle_beta   90.00
_cell.angle_gamma   90.00
#
_symmetry.space_group_name_H-M   'P 1'
#
loop_
_entity.id
_entity.type
_entity.pdbx_description
1 polymer ?
#
loop_
_entity_poly.entity_id
_entity_poly.type
_entity_poly.pdbx_seq_one_letter_code
_entity_poly.pdbx_strand_id
1 'polypeptide(L)'
;MPTFPRSMLERFRQKWQAATTGQAPQIPPTVAWLLAHREERIGQRAQCEGTTPTASLYRMYEYLVAGYIIGLRTEIEYFFNQPSWAVSAIPDPADPDPERYAILAVLPYYLVTAFNRLIERGLPRGSPAIVAGDAAEAELRSRGVVLEKEPSWVAQVPPLPQPLIIPDKDGKEPEEWTRGKRFLEMNIVAEEPHVLFV
;
A
#
# COMPACT_ATOMS: atom_id res chain seq x y z
N MET A 1 6.37 -4.52 46.68
CA MET A 1 5.41 -4.21 45.59
C MET A 1 5.92 -2.98 44.86
N PRO A 2 6.70 -3.11 43.77
CA PRO A 2 7.23 -1.95 43.08
C PRO A 2 6.18 -1.40 42.10
N THR A 3 5.76 -0.18 42.36
CA THR A 3 4.88 0.65 41.52
C THR A 3 5.65 1.21 40.33
N PHE A 4 5.26 0.80 39.12
CA PHE A 4 5.76 1.40 37.87
C PHE A 4 5.03 2.73 37.58
N PRO A 5 5.74 3.80 37.16
CA PRO A 5 5.12 5.08 36.87
C PRO A 5 4.32 5.04 35.56
N ARG A 6 3.05 5.47 35.61
CA ARG A 6 2.06 5.56 34.52
C ARG A 6 2.46 6.45 33.32
N SER A 7 3.62 7.08 33.32
CA SER A 7 3.92 8.20 32.40
C SER A 7 4.49 7.81 31.02
N MET A 8 4.83 6.54 30.79
CA MET A 8 5.41 6.10 29.50
C MET A 8 4.35 5.61 28.50
N LEU A 9 3.24 5.03 28.99
CA LEU A 9 2.10 4.57 28.18
C LEU A 9 1.20 5.73 27.71
N GLU A 10 1.11 6.82 28.48
CA GLU A 10 0.34 8.00 28.08
C GLU A 10 1.01 8.78 26.95
N ARG A 11 2.35 8.87 26.94
CA ARG A 11 3.11 9.51 25.85
C ARG A 11 3.02 8.76 24.52
N PHE A 12 2.89 7.43 24.55
CA PHE A 12 2.64 6.62 23.36
C PHE A 12 1.22 6.83 22.83
N ARG A 13 0.23 6.98 23.71
CA ARG A 13 -1.17 7.24 23.33
C ARG A 13 -1.37 8.66 22.80
N GLN A 14 -0.67 9.65 23.35
CA GLN A 14 -0.77 11.06 22.95
C GLN A 14 -0.13 11.34 21.58
N LYS A 15 0.91 10.59 21.18
CA LYS A 15 1.48 10.66 19.83
C LYS A 15 0.56 10.10 18.74
N TRP A 16 -0.39 9.22 19.09
CA TRP A 16 -1.36 8.63 18.15
C TRP A 16 -2.71 9.35 18.12
N GLN A 17 -3.02 10.21 19.11
CA GLN A 17 -4.29 10.92 19.18
C GLN A 17 -4.28 12.32 18.55
N ALA A 18 -3.15 12.78 18.02
CA ALA A 18 -3.02 14.09 17.37
C ALA A 18 -3.12 14.06 15.82
N ALA A 19 -3.71 13.02 15.24
CA ALA A 19 -3.97 12.92 13.80
C ALA A 19 -5.48 12.92 13.51
N THR A 20 -6.21 13.88 14.08
CA THR A 20 -7.60 14.15 13.67
C THR A 20 -7.78 15.65 13.49
N THR A 21 -7.18 16.18 12.44
CA THR A 21 -7.60 17.45 11.85
C THR A 21 -7.46 17.28 10.35
N GLY A 22 -8.58 17.40 9.64
CA GLY A 22 -8.67 17.26 8.18
C GLY A 22 -7.88 18.34 7.48
N GLN A 23 -6.56 18.13 7.38
CA GLN A 23 -5.68 18.88 6.52
C GLN A 23 -5.87 18.31 5.11
N ALA A 24 -6.17 19.17 4.14
CA ALA A 24 -6.25 18.77 2.74
C ALA A 24 -4.96 18.00 2.39
N PRO A 25 -5.05 16.84 1.72
CA PRO A 25 -3.86 16.07 1.40
C PRO A 25 -2.91 16.98 0.63
N GLN A 26 -1.69 17.13 1.14
CA GLN A 26 -0.60 17.74 0.38
C GLN A 26 -0.54 16.97 -0.94
N ILE A 27 -0.65 17.69 -2.06
CA ILE A 27 -0.69 17.08 -3.40
C ILE A 27 0.56 16.19 -3.50
N PRO A 28 0.40 14.87 -3.67
CA PRO A 28 1.53 13.97 -3.75
C PRO A 28 2.43 14.37 -4.93
N PRO A 29 3.75 14.13 -4.86
CA PRO A 29 4.65 14.40 -5.98
C PRO A 29 4.18 13.78 -7.29
N THR A 30 4.47 14.43 -8.41
CA THR A 30 4.27 13.84 -9.75
C THR A 30 5.26 12.71 -9.98
N VAL A 31 4.95 11.82 -10.94
CA VAL A 31 5.83 10.69 -11.27
C VAL A 31 7.18 11.21 -11.76
N ALA A 32 7.17 12.19 -12.66
CA ALA A 32 8.37 12.85 -13.16
C ALA A 32 9.25 13.43 -12.03
N TRP A 33 8.64 14.05 -11.01
CA TRP A 33 9.39 14.58 -9.88
C TRP A 33 10.04 13.45 -9.06
N LEU A 34 9.30 12.37 -8.76
CA LEU A 34 9.85 11.23 -8.01
C LEU A 34 10.98 10.55 -8.78
N LEU A 35 10.85 10.39 -10.09
CA LEU A 35 11.91 9.83 -10.94
C LEU A 35 13.17 10.71 -10.92
N ALA A 36 13.01 12.04 -10.99
CA ALA A 36 14.13 12.98 -10.93
C ALA A 36 14.84 13.00 -9.57
N HIS A 37 14.16 12.66 -8.48
CA HIS A 37 14.70 12.67 -7.12
C HIS A 37 14.84 11.26 -6.53
N ARG A 38 14.85 10.22 -7.37
CA ARG A 38 14.74 8.82 -6.94
C ARG A 38 15.80 8.42 -5.90
N GLU A 39 17.05 8.83 -6.11
CA GLU A 39 18.16 8.57 -5.20
C GLU A 39 18.00 9.27 -3.84
N GLU A 40 17.40 10.46 -3.81
CA GLU A 40 17.13 11.19 -2.57
C GLU A 40 15.92 10.62 -1.81
N ARG A 41 14.98 10.03 -2.55
CA ARG A 41 13.72 9.50 -2.01
C ARG A 41 13.84 8.06 -1.53
N ILE A 42 14.79 7.28 -2.01
CA ILE A 42 15.00 5.92 -1.51
C ILE A 42 15.35 5.95 -0.01
N GLY A 43 14.70 5.09 0.79
CA GLY A 43 14.87 5.09 2.24
C GLY A 43 14.08 6.16 3.01
N GLN A 44 13.51 7.15 2.31
CA GLN A 44 12.74 8.23 2.94
C GLN A 44 11.26 7.84 3.08
N ARG A 45 10.60 8.42 4.09
CA ARG A 45 9.15 8.31 4.24
C ARG A 45 8.47 9.06 3.08
N ALA A 46 7.38 8.47 2.55
CA ALA A 46 6.51 9.12 1.58
C ALA A 46 5.99 10.47 2.11
N GLN A 47 5.82 11.44 1.21
CA GLN A 47 5.35 12.79 1.52
C GLN A 47 3.85 12.82 1.79
N CYS A 48 3.07 11.91 1.20
CA CYS A 48 1.64 11.82 1.44
C CYS A 48 1.35 11.49 2.92
N GLU A 49 0.64 12.41 3.57
CA GLU A 49 0.17 12.27 4.95
C GLU A 49 -1.28 11.76 5.02
N GLY A 50 -1.71 11.37 6.22
CA GLY A 50 -3.09 10.98 6.50
C GLY A 50 -3.28 9.48 6.75
N THR A 51 -4.43 9.18 7.36
CA THR A 51 -4.81 7.85 7.88
C THR A 51 -6.04 7.30 7.15
N THR A 52 -6.06 7.42 5.82
CA THR A 52 -7.12 6.87 4.96
C THR A 52 -6.56 5.82 4.00
N PRO A 53 -7.41 4.92 3.46
CA PRO A 53 -6.99 3.97 2.42
C PRO A 53 -6.34 4.66 1.22
N THR A 54 -6.92 5.78 0.77
CA THR A 54 -6.41 6.57 -0.35
C THR A 54 -5.03 7.17 -0.05
N ALA A 55 -4.83 7.72 1.15
CA ALA A 55 -3.51 8.25 1.54
C ALA A 55 -2.45 7.13 1.59
N SER A 56 -2.82 5.94 2.05
CA SER A 56 -1.94 4.76 2.02
C SER A 56 -1.59 4.35 0.58
N LEU A 57 -2.56 4.38 -0.34
CA LEU A 57 -2.34 4.11 -1.76
C LEU A 57 -1.32 5.08 -2.39
N TYR A 58 -1.42 6.37 -2.05
CA TYR A 58 -0.43 7.36 -2.49
C TYR A 58 0.97 7.12 -1.91
N ARG A 59 1.08 6.70 -0.65
CA ARG A 59 2.38 6.33 -0.09
C ARG A 59 2.98 5.12 -0.80
N MET A 60 2.17 4.11 -1.12
CA MET A 60 2.61 2.95 -1.93
C MET A 60 3.10 3.38 -3.31
N TYR A 61 2.36 4.28 -3.98
CA TYR A 61 2.77 4.89 -5.24
C TYR A 61 4.15 5.55 -5.13
N GLU A 62 4.36 6.40 -4.12
CA GLU A 62 5.64 7.08 -3.92
C GLU A 62 6.79 6.08 -3.72
N TYR A 63 6.59 5.06 -2.88
CA TYR A 63 7.60 4.03 -2.63
C TYR A 63 7.89 3.19 -3.87
N LEU A 64 6.89 2.86 -4.67
CA LEU A 64 7.05 2.12 -5.91
C LEU A 64 7.93 2.90 -6.89
N VAL A 65 7.59 4.17 -7.18
CA VAL A 65 8.34 4.99 -8.15
C VAL A 65 9.75 5.29 -7.64
N ALA A 66 9.90 5.54 -6.33
CA ALA A 66 11.21 5.74 -5.71
C ALA A 66 12.09 4.47 -5.70
N GLY A 67 11.53 3.29 -6.03
CA GLY A 67 12.24 2.01 -5.90
C GLY A 67 12.47 1.58 -4.45
N TYR A 68 11.73 2.13 -3.49
CA TYR A 68 11.90 1.83 -2.07
C TYR A 68 11.03 0.65 -1.63
N ILE A 69 11.46 -0.56 -2.00
CA ILE A 69 10.71 -1.82 -1.79
C ILE A 69 10.35 -2.05 -0.31
N ILE A 70 11.25 -1.73 0.62
CA ILE A 70 10.99 -1.91 2.06
C ILE A 70 9.83 -1.00 2.50
N GLY A 71 9.82 0.26 2.06
CA GLY A 71 8.72 1.20 2.30
C GLY A 71 7.41 0.70 1.73
N LEU A 72 7.42 0.22 0.47
CA LEU A 72 6.22 -0.34 -0.19
C LEU A 72 5.64 -1.52 0.59
N ARG A 73 6.46 -2.50 0.97
CA ARG A 73 5.99 -3.67 1.74
C ARG A 73 5.45 -3.29 3.11
N THR A 74 6.13 -2.37 3.79
CA THR A 74 5.69 -1.85 5.10
C THR A 74 4.33 -1.17 5.00
N GLU A 75 4.10 -0.41 3.92
CA GLU A 75 2.83 0.27 3.68
C GLU A 75 1.70 -0.72 3.32
N ILE A 76 2.00 -1.76 2.52
CA ILE A 76 1.07 -2.84 2.21
C ILE A 76 0.63 -3.58 3.48
N GLU A 77 1.59 -3.89 4.37
CA GLU A 77 1.29 -4.52 5.66
C GLU A 77 0.51 -3.57 6.59
N TYR A 78 0.86 -2.29 6.62
CA TYR A 78 0.09 -1.28 7.35
C TYR A 78 -1.35 -1.23 6.88
N PHE A 79 -1.58 -1.20 5.55
CA PHE A 79 -2.91 -1.30 4.96
C PHE A 79 -3.59 -2.61 5.37
N PHE A 80 -2.86 -3.74 5.37
CA PHE A 80 -3.38 -5.03 5.81
C PHE A 80 -3.96 -5.02 7.23
N ASN A 81 -3.28 -4.30 8.10
CA ASN A 81 -3.64 -4.20 9.51
C ASN A 81 -4.76 -3.18 9.80
N GLN A 82 -5.38 -2.58 8.78
CA GLN A 82 -6.58 -1.75 8.93
C GLN A 82 -7.85 -2.55 8.56
N PRO A 83 -8.47 -3.32 9.48
CA PRO A 83 -9.56 -4.24 9.12
C PRO A 83 -10.80 -3.55 8.54
N SER A 84 -10.99 -2.25 8.76
CA SER A 84 -12.08 -1.46 8.16
C SER A 84 -11.81 -1.01 6.72
N TRP A 85 -10.59 -1.21 6.20
CA TRP A 85 -10.18 -0.78 4.87
C TRP A 85 -10.28 -1.95 3.89
N ALA A 86 -11.49 -2.23 3.42
CA ALA A 86 -11.67 -3.15 2.29
C ALA A 86 -11.05 -2.53 1.03
N VAL A 87 -10.32 -3.33 0.24
CA VAL A 87 -9.68 -2.85 -0.98
C VAL A 87 -10.73 -2.35 -1.97
N SER A 88 -11.85 -3.03 -2.09
CA SER A 88 -12.96 -2.64 -2.99
C SER A 88 -13.64 -1.33 -2.60
N ALA A 89 -13.43 -0.85 -1.37
CA ALA A 89 -14.03 0.37 -0.83
C ALA A 89 -13.10 1.59 -0.92
N ILE A 90 -11.89 1.45 -1.49
CA ILE A 90 -11.03 2.61 -1.74
C ILE A 90 -11.76 3.55 -2.70
N PRO A 91 -12.03 4.81 -2.30
CA PRO A 91 -12.72 5.76 -3.16
C PRO A 91 -11.83 6.13 -4.35
N ASP A 92 -12.47 6.42 -5.48
CA ASP A 92 -11.79 6.93 -6.67
C ASP A 92 -11.11 8.28 -6.33
N PRO A 93 -9.77 8.38 -6.45
CA PRO A 93 -9.08 9.63 -6.19
C PRO A 93 -9.33 10.69 -7.28
N ALA A 94 -9.81 10.30 -8.47
CA ALA A 94 -9.95 11.16 -9.64
C ALA A 94 -8.70 12.01 -9.89
N ASP A 95 -7.52 11.37 -9.84
CA ASP A 95 -6.25 12.06 -9.81
C ASP A 95 -5.99 12.81 -11.13
N PRO A 96 -5.66 14.11 -11.08
CA PRO A 96 -5.46 14.92 -12.29
C PRO A 96 -4.15 14.59 -13.04
N ASP A 97 -3.20 13.92 -12.40
CA ASP A 97 -1.96 13.45 -13.04
C ASP A 97 -2.22 12.05 -13.62
N PRO A 98 -2.23 11.88 -14.96
CA PRO A 98 -2.60 10.62 -15.58
C PRO A 98 -1.60 9.48 -15.28
N GLU A 99 -0.31 9.79 -15.18
CA GLU A 99 0.73 8.80 -14.88
C GLU A 99 0.55 8.26 -13.45
N ARG A 100 0.35 9.18 -12.51
CA ARG A 100 0.06 8.81 -11.12
C ARG A 100 -1.26 8.05 -11.03
N TYR A 101 -2.30 8.49 -11.73
CA TYR A 101 -3.60 7.84 -11.69
C TYR A 101 -3.53 6.39 -12.21
N ALA A 102 -2.80 6.17 -13.31
CA ALA A 102 -2.57 4.83 -13.85
C ALA A 102 -1.83 3.92 -12.85
N ILE A 103 -0.80 4.42 -12.15
CA ILE A 103 -0.12 3.65 -11.11
C ILE A 103 -1.08 3.32 -9.94
N LEU A 104 -1.84 4.32 -9.48
CA LEU A 104 -2.83 4.13 -8.41
C LEU A 104 -3.88 3.08 -8.79
N ALA A 105 -4.27 2.99 -10.06
CA ALA A 105 -5.20 1.98 -10.55
C ALA A 105 -4.60 0.55 -10.55
N VAL A 106 -3.28 0.42 -10.69
CA VAL A 106 -2.58 -0.88 -10.65
C VAL A 106 -2.42 -1.40 -9.22
N LEU A 107 -2.17 -0.54 -8.24
CA LEU A 107 -1.85 -0.96 -6.87
C LEU A 107 -2.92 -1.85 -6.18
N PRO A 108 -4.24 -1.61 -6.35
CA PRO A 108 -5.27 -2.48 -5.79
C PRO A 108 -5.18 -3.94 -6.24
N TYR A 109 -4.76 -4.21 -7.48
CA TYR A 109 -4.54 -5.58 -7.95
C TYR A 109 -3.50 -6.32 -7.08
N TYR A 110 -2.41 -5.65 -6.73
CA TYR A 110 -1.37 -6.24 -5.89
C TYR A 110 -1.82 -6.40 -4.43
N LEU A 111 -2.61 -5.46 -3.91
CA LEU A 111 -3.22 -5.60 -2.58
C LEU A 111 -4.14 -6.83 -2.54
N VAL A 112 -5.04 -6.97 -3.50
CA VAL A 112 -5.94 -8.14 -3.62
C VAL A 112 -5.12 -9.43 -3.70
N THR A 113 -4.09 -9.46 -4.54
CA THR A 113 -3.22 -10.64 -4.72
C THR A 113 -2.53 -11.03 -3.40
N ALA A 114 -1.93 -10.07 -2.71
CA ALA A 114 -1.25 -10.33 -1.44
C ALA A 114 -2.23 -10.76 -0.34
N PHE A 115 -3.36 -10.05 -0.21
CA PHE A 115 -4.31 -10.26 0.88
C PHE A 115 -5.08 -11.57 0.71
N ASN A 116 -5.56 -11.87 -0.50
CA ASN A 116 -6.29 -13.11 -0.75
C ASN A 116 -5.41 -14.33 -0.53
N ARG A 117 -4.13 -14.27 -0.89
CA ARG A 117 -3.18 -15.34 -0.56
C ARG A 117 -3.05 -15.59 0.94
N LEU A 118 -3.07 -14.55 1.77
CA LEU A 118 -3.03 -14.70 3.24
C LEU A 118 -4.36 -15.25 3.78
N ILE A 119 -5.47 -14.71 3.30
CA ILE A 119 -6.82 -15.14 3.69
C ILE A 119 -7.03 -16.63 3.37
N GLU A 120 -6.66 -17.07 2.17
CA GLU A 120 -6.74 -18.47 1.73
C GLU A 120 -5.84 -19.41 2.55
N ARG A 121 -4.77 -18.87 3.14
CA ARG A 121 -3.87 -19.60 4.06
C ARG A 121 -4.36 -19.57 5.51
N GLY A 122 -5.54 -19.02 5.78
CA GLY A 122 -6.15 -18.99 7.10
C GLY A 122 -5.76 -17.79 7.95
N LEU A 123 -5.21 -16.73 7.34
CA LEU A 123 -4.93 -15.46 8.02
C LEU A 123 -5.85 -14.36 7.49
N PRO A 124 -7.10 -14.28 7.99
CA PRO A 124 -8.04 -13.24 7.57
C PRO A 124 -7.60 -11.85 8.06
N ARG A 125 -8.20 -10.82 7.46
CA ARG A 125 -8.08 -9.42 7.91
C ARG A 125 -8.40 -9.30 9.41
N GLY A 126 -7.62 -8.47 10.11
CA GLY A 126 -7.82 -8.24 11.55
C GLY A 126 -7.46 -9.45 12.42
N SER A 127 -6.60 -10.36 11.92
CA SER A 127 -5.96 -11.38 12.75
C SER A 127 -4.97 -10.71 13.72
N PRO A 128 -4.87 -11.17 14.97
CA PRO A 128 -3.85 -10.68 15.89
C PRO A 128 -2.45 -11.07 15.41
N ALA A 129 -1.45 -10.24 15.72
CA ALA A 129 -0.05 -10.51 15.38
C ALA A 129 0.49 -11.82 15.98
N ILE A 130 -0.10 -12.28 17.08
CA ILE A 130 0.21 -13.57 17.71
C ILE A 130 -1.10 -14.31 17.92
N VAL A 131 -1.21 -15.48 17.29
CA VAL A 131 -2.30 -16.44 17.52
C VAL A 131 -1.79 -17.47 18.53
N ALA A 132 -2.27 -17.39 19.77
CA ALA A 132 -1.80 -18.25 20.86
C ALA A 132 -2.94 -19.14 21.37
N GLY A 133 -2.80 -20.45 21.13
CA GLY A 133 -3.67 -21.49 21.66
C GLY A 133 -4.88 -21.84 20.78
N ASP A 134 -5.38 -23.04 20.98
CA ASP A 134 -6.43 -23.66 20.16
C ASP A 134 -7.71 -22.82 20.08
N ALA A 135 -8.06 -22.08 21.13
CA ALA A 135 -9.25 -21.23 21.16
C ALA A 135 -9.12 -20.03 20.20
N ALA A 136 -7.95 -19.40 20.10
CA ALA A 136 -7.71 -18.29 19.19
C ALA A 136 -7.66 -18.77 17.73
N GLU A 137 -7.05 -19.93 17.49
CA GLU A 137 -7.08 -20.55 16.16
C GLU A 137 -8.50 -20.94 15.73
N ALA A 138 -9.30 -21.54 16.64
CA ALA A 138 -10.67 -21.92 16.37
C ALA A 138 -11.55 -20.70 16.06
N GLU A 139 -11.35 -19.59 16.78
CA GLU A 139 -12.02 -18.32 16.51
C GLU A 139 -11.70 -17.81 15.10
N LEU A 140 -10.43 -17.73 14.72
CA LEU A 140 -10.02 -17.29 13.38
C LEU A 140 -10.57 -18.20 12.28
N ARG A 141 -10.54 -19.52 12.48
CA ARG A 141 -11.11 -20.49 11.52
C ARG A 141 -12.64 -20.42 11.44
N SER A 142 -13.31 -19.94 12.48
CA SER A 142 -14.76 -19.73 12.47
C SER A 142 -15.19 -18.47 11.72
N ARG A 143 -14.27 -17.51 11.51
CA ARG A 143 -14.55 -16.33 10.69
C ARG A 143 -14.79 -16.76 9.24
N GLY A 144 -15.82 -16.16 8.63
CA GLY A 144 -16.07 -16.36 7.20
C GLY A 144 -14.89 -15.88 6.36
N VAL A 145 -14.56 -16.65 5.32
CA VAL A 145 -13.56 -16.25 4.33
C VAL A 145 -14.14 -15.13 3.48
N VAL A 146 -13.62 -13.92 3.65
CA VAL A 146 -13.99 -12.75 2.84
C VAL A 146 -12.79 -12.38 1.99
N LEU A 147 -12.86 -12.68 0.69
CA LEU A 147 -11.83 -12.31 -0.27
C LEU A 147 -11.98 -10.84 -0.68
N GLU A 148 -10.85 -10.16 -0.79
CA GLU A 148 -10.72 -8.81 -1.30
C GLU A 148 -10.98 -8.78 -2.82
N LYS A 149 -11.43 -7.61 -3.29
CA LYS A 149 -11.70 -7.32 -4.70
C LYS A 149 -11.15 -5.94 -5.04
N GLU A 150 -10.81 -5.74 -6.30
CA GLU A 150 -10.41 -4.41 -6.79
C GLU A 150 -11.59 -3.42 -6.69
N PRO A 151 -11.33 -2.12 -6.46
CA PRO A 151 -12.35 -1.09 -6.59
C PRO A 151 -12.95 -1.06 -7.99
N SER A 152 -14.24 -0.73 -8.11
CA SER A 152 -14.92 -0.66 -9.41
C SER A 152 -14.40 0.45 -10.33
N TRP A 153 -13.79 1.50 -9.77
CA TRP A 153 -13.24 2.61 -10.54
C TRP A 153 -11.96 2.23 -11.31
N VAL A 154 -11.20 1.23 -10.85
CA VAL A 154 -9.95 0.80 -11.50
C VAL A 154 -10.19 0.41 -12.95
N ALA A 155 -11.30 -0.27 -13.25
CA ALA A 155 -11.65 -0.68 -14.60
C ALA A 155 -11.98 0.48 -15.56
N GLN A 156 -12.16 1.69 -15.03
CA GLN A 156 -12.49 2.89 -15.81
C GLN A 156 -11.26 3.73 -16.12
N VAL A 157 -10.11 3.43 -15.52
CA VAL A 157 -8.87 4.18 -15.77
C VAL A 157 -8.25 3.70 -17.09
N PRO A 158 -8.06 4.60 -18.07
CA PRO A 158 -7.46 4.21 -19.33
C PRO A 158 -5.94 3.98 -19.19
N PRO A 159 -5.35 3.10 -20.01
CA PRO A 159 -3.90 3.01 -20.15
C PRO A 159 -3.28 4.34 -20.59
N LEU A 160 -2.00 4.53 -20.27
CA LEU A 160 -1.29 5.75 -20.67
C LEU A 160 -1.11 5.82 -22.20
N PRO A 161 -1.25 7.00 -22.81
CA PRO A 161 -1.06 7.16 -24.25
C PRO A 161 0.40 6.95 -24.67
N GLN A 162 1.36 7.18 -23.76
CA GLN A 162 2.77 6.93 -23.97
C GLN A 162 3.34 6.02 -22.88
N PRO A 163 4.33 5.18 -23.21
CA PRO A 163 4.94 4.29 -22.24
C PRO A 163 5.59 5.08 -21.10
N LEU A 164 5.23 4.76 -19.87
CA LEU A 164 5.92 5.22 -18.67
C LEU A 164 6.92 4.17 -18.22
N ILE A 165 8.20 4.55 -18.10
CA ILE A 165 9.24 3.65 -17.61
C ILE A 165 9.54 3.97 -16.13
N ILE A 166 9.32 3.00 -15.25
CA ILE A 166 9.78 3.04 -13.86
C ILE A 166 11.06 2.19 -13.80
N PRO A 167 12.23 2.80 -13.53
CA PRO A 167 13.49 2.05 -13.55
C PRO A 167 13.56 0.94 -12.49
N ASP A 168 14.41 -0.05 -12.73
CA ASP A 168 14.76 -1.10 -11.78
C ASP A 168 15.63 -0.58 -10.63
N LYS A 169 16.11 -1.47 -9.76
CA LYS A 169 17.01 -1.12 -8.64
C LYS A 169 18.36 -0.51 -9.07
N ASP A 170 18.80 -0.75 -10.30
CA ASP A 170 20.08 -0.27 -10.84
C ASP A 170 19.88 1.00 -11.71
N GLY A 171 18.66 1.55 -11.75
CA GLY A 171 18.32 2.76 -12.50
C GLY A 171 18.13 2.52 -14.00
N LYS A 172 17.95 1.28 -14.44
CA LYS A 172 17.78 0.90 -15.84
C LYS A 172 16.33 0.56 -16.15
N GLU A 173 15.99 0.50 -17.43
CA GLU A 173 14.69 -0.04 -17.84
C GLU A 173 14.59 -1.53 -17.41
N PRO A 174 13.49 -1.94 -16.76
CA PRO A 174 13.27 -3.33 -16.36
C PRO A 174 13.38 -4.32 -17.52
N GLU A 175 14.04 -5.46 -17.28
CA GLU A 175 14.13 -6.57 -18.24
C GLU A 175 12.74 -7.17 -18.53
N GLU A 176 12.50 -7.66 -19.75
CA GLU A 176 11.16 -8.08 -20.19
C GLU A 176 10.51 -9.12 -19.27
N TRP A 177 11.28 -10.08 -18.77
CA TRP A 177 10.80 -11.17 -17.92
C TRP A 177 10.51 -10.75 -16.47
N THR A 178 10.99 -9.58 -16.03
CA THR A 178 10.69 -9.03 -14.69
C THR A 178 9.47 -8.11 -14.70
N ARG A 179 8.97 -7.70 -15.87
CA ARG A 179 7.89 -6.72 -16.01
C ARG A 179 6.56 -7.26 -15.50
N GLY A 180 5.87 -6.45 -14.70
CA GLY A 180 4.57 -6.84 -14.18
C GLY A 180 3.45 -6.73 -15.22
N LYS A 181 2.68 -7.80 -15.41
CA LYS A 181 1.61 -7.84 -16.43
C LYS A 181 0.60 -6.71 -16.25
N ARG A 182 0.20 -6.43 -15.00
CA ARG A 182 -0.78 -5.38 -14.69
C ARG A 182 -0.26 -3.97 -15.01
N PHE A 183 1.06 -3.75 -14.91
CA PHE A 183 1.67 -2.49 -15.35
C PHE A 183 1.65 -2.36 -16.88
N LEU A 184 1.98 -3.44 -17.59
CA LEU A 184 1.97 -3.44 -19.06
C LEU A 184 0.58 -3.15 -19.64
N GLU A 185 -0.49 -3.64 -19.01
CA GLU A 185 -1.89 -3.33 -19.37
C GLU A 185 -2.19 -1.82 -19.32
N MET A 186 -1.47 -1.06 -18.48
CA MET A 186 -1.59 0.39 -18.34
C MET A 186 -0.53 1.18 -19.13
N ASN A 187 0.23 0.51 -20.00
CA ASN A 187 1.37 1.07 -20.73
C ASN A 187 2.48 1.59 -19.79
N ILE A 188 2.70 0.87 -18.69
CA ILE A 188 3.77 1.13 -17.72
C ILE A 188 4.79 -0.03 -17.79
N VAL A 189 6.06 0.31 -17.95
CA VAL A 189 7.18 -0.63 -17.88
C VAL A 189 7.79 -0.53 -16.48
N ALA A 190 7.47 -1.48 -15.62
CA ALA A 190 7.94 -1.55 -14.23
C ALA A 190 8.15 -3.02 -13.82
N GLU A 191 9.12 -3.28 -12.95
CA GLU A 191 9.30 -4.61 -12.34
C GLU A 191 8.05 -5.01 -11.55
N GLU A 192 7.70 -6.29 -11.59
CA GLU A 192 6.67 -6.89 -10.73
C GLU A 192 7.09 -6.70 -9.26
N PRO A 193 6.33 -5.96 -8.45
CA PRO A 193 6.71 -5.66 -7.09
C PRO A 193 6.58 -6.90 -6.20
N HIS A 194 7.55 -7.10 -5.32
CA HIS A 194 7.45 -8.12 -4.27
C HIS A 194 6.46 -7.69 -3.18
N VAL A 195 5.18 -7.98 -3.39
CA VAL A 195 4.08 -7.54 -2.50
C VAL A 195 3.69 -8.52 -1.41
N LEU A 196 4.35 -9.67 -1.36
CA LEU A 196 4.06 -10.71 -0.37
C LEU A 196 4.79 -10.44 0.95
N PHE A 197 4.07 -10.62 2.05
CA PHE A 197 4.56 -10.47 3.42
C PHE A 197 3.95 -11.57 4.31
N VAL A 198 4.55 -11.78 5.48
CA VAL A 198 4.15 -12.77 6.51
C VAL A 198 4.32 -12.13 7.86
#